data_AF-A0A0F9TTQ0-F1
#
_entry.id   AF-A0A0F9TTQ0-F1
#
_cell.length_a   1.000
_cell.length_b   1.000
_cell.length_c   1.000
_cell.angle_alpha   90.00
_cell.angle_beta   90.00
_cell.angle_gamma   90.00
#
_symmetry.space_group_name_H-M   'P 1'
#
loop_
_entity.id
_entity.type
_entity.pdbx_description
1 polymer ?
#
loop_
_entity_poly.entity_id
_entity_poly.type
_entity_poly.pdbx_seq_one_letter_code
_entity_poly.pdbx_strand_id
1 'polypeptide(L)' 'MQGFLREEVLNKRSQDLEKYYRLNGAIYICEVKKLLQQESFFLKENIYAYKMDRKSSIDIDEDIDFKIASLLIPDVY' A
#
# COMPACT_ATOMS: atom_id res chain seq x y z
N MET A 1 17.12 -14.71 11.92
CA MET A 1 15.68 -14.46 12.15
C MET A 1 15.42 -13.41 13.21
N GLN A 2 16.24 -13.33 14.27
CA GLN A 2 16.19 -12.19 15.19
C GLN A 2 16.31 -10.87 14.42
N GLY A 3 15.31 -9.99 14.56
CA GLY A 3 15.21 -8.72 13.84
C GLY A 3 14.65 -8.77 12.42
N PHE A 4 14.35 -9.96 11.86
CA PHE A 4 13.81 -10.11 10.51
C PHE A 4 12.42 -10.75 10.48
N LEU A 5 12.21 -11.81 11.26
CA LEU A 5 10.90 -12.45 11.42
C LEU A 5 10.41 -12.27 12.85
N ARG A 6 9.13 -11.94 12.99
CA ARG A 6 8.45 -11.93 14.29
C ARG A 6 8.24 -13.36 14.76
N GLU A 7 8.32 -13.59 16.07
CA GLU A 7 8.15 -14.93 16.62
C GLU A 7 6.75 -15.51 16.31
N GLU A 8 5.74 -14.65 16.25
CA GLU A 8 4.34 -14.99 15.95
C GLU A 8 4.08 -15.60 14.55
N VAL A 9 5.02 -15.43 13.62
CA VAL A 9 4.93 -15.97 12.25
C VAL A 9 5.84 -17.19 12.02
N LEU A 10 6.60 -17.60 13.05
CA LEU A 10 7.47 -18.77 12.96
C LEU A 10 6.66 -20.04 12.67
N ASN A 11 7.13 -20.84 11.70
CA ASN A 11 6.51 -22.09 11.26
C ASN A 11 5.08 -21.96 10.71
N LYS A 12 4.59 -20.75 10.45
CA LYS A 12 3.33 -20.52 9.72
C LYS A 12 3.62 -20.32 8.24
N ARG A 13 2.77 -20.87 7.37
CA ARG A 13 2.83 -20.60 5.94
C ARG A 13 2.07 -19.31 5.64
N SER A 14 2.41 -18.63 4.55
CA SER A 14 1.83 -17.32 4.22
C SER A 14 0.32 -17.36 4.02
N GLN A 15 -0.24 -18.48 3.56
CA GLN A 15 -1.69 -18.69 3.41
C GLN A 15 -2.42 -18.91 4.74
N ASP A 16 -1.70 -19.28 5.81
CA ASP A 16 -2.27 -19.48 7.14
C ASP A 16 -2.29 -18.16 7.95
N LEU A 17 -1.72 -17.08 7.39
CA LEU A 17 -1.72 -15.76 8.00
C LEU A 17 -2.99 -14.98 7.63
N GLU A 18 -3.39 -14.08 8.53
CA GLU A 18 -4.47 -13.14 8.23
C GLU A 18 -4.11 -12.25 7.04
N LYS A 19 -5.13 -11.91 6.26
CA LYS A 19 -4.98 -11.00 5.14
C LYS A 19 -4.65 -9.61 5.66
N TYR A 20 -3.51 -9.09 5.26
CA TYR A 20 -3.08 -7.73 5.59
C TYR A 20 -3.09 -6.84 4.34
N TYR A 21 -3.14 -5.54 4.58
CA TYR A 21 -3.08 -4.50 3.55
C TYR A 21 -1.96 -3.53 3.88
N ARG A 22 -1.37 -2.94 2.84
CA ARG A 22 -0.39 -1.86 2.95
C ARG A 22 -0.93 -0.65 2.22
N LEU A 23 -0.65 0.54 2.73
CA LEU A 23 -0.82 1.77 1.97
C LEU A 23 0.13 1.73 0.76
N ASN A 24 -0.38 2.08 -0.41
CA ASN A 24 0.36 2.04 -1.67
C ASN A 24 0.85 3.41 -2.13
N GLY A 25 0.54 4.49 -1.41
CA GLY A 25 0.98 5.85 -1.75
C GLY A 25 0.22 6.51 -2.90
N ALA A 26 -0.67 5.80 -3.59
CA ALA A 26 -1.25 6.27 -4.86
C ALA A 26 -2.21 7.45 -4.70
N ILE A 27 -3.16 7.37 -3.75
CA ILE A 27 -4.21 8.38 -3.58
C ILE A 27 -4.52 8.57 -2.09
N TYR A 28 -4.49 9.82 -1.64
CA TYR A 28 -5.03 10.26 -0.35
C TYR A 28 -6.06 11.36 -0.59
N ILE A 29 -7.31 11.12 -0.18
CA ILE A 29 -8.41 12.10 -0.30
C ILE A 29 -8.81 12.54 1.10
N CYS A 30 -8.72 13.83 1.37
CA CYS A 30 -9.08 14.42 2.67
C CYS A 30 -9.74 15.78 2.48
N GLU A 31 -10.69 16.10 3.36
CA GLU A 31 -11.27 17.44 3.41
C GLU A 31 -10.20 18.44 3.86
N VAL A 32 -10.02 19.52 3.08
CA VAL A 32 -8.95 20.53 3.31
C VAL A 32 -8.96 21.07 4.73
N LYS A 33 -10.14 21.39 5.28
CA LYS A 33 -10.26 21.91 6.65
C LYS A 33 -9.72 20.92 7.69
N LYS A 34 -10.05 19.63 7.53
CA LYS A 34 -9.59 18.57 8.44
C LYS A 34 -8.10 18.32 8.30
N LEU A 35 -7.58 18.34 7.08
CA LEU A 35 -6.15 18.21 6.82
C LEU A 35 -5.36 19.33 7.51
N LEU A 36 -5.79 20.59 7.38
CA LEU A 36 -5.13 21.73 8.01
C LEU A 36 -5.24 21.70 9.55
N GLN A 37 -6.34 21.21 10.10
CA GLN A 37 -6.53 21.12 11.54
C GLN A 37 -5.71 19.99 12.18
N GLN A 38 -5.58 18.84 11.50
CA GLN A 38 -4.94 17.63 12.04
C GLN A 38 -3.53 17.40 11.54
N GLU A 39 -3.08 18.19 10.56
CA GLU A 39 -1.76 18.11 9.92
C GLU A 39 -1.42 16.69 9.41
N SER A 40 -2.45 15.93 9.00
CA SER A 40 -2.31 14.53 8.59
C SER A 40 -3.47 14.10 7.69
N PHE A 41 -3.17 13.18 6.76
CA PHE A 41 -4.17 12.43 6.01
C PHE A 41 -4.81 11.30 6.82
N PHE A 42 -4.21 10.92 7.95
CA PHE A 42 -4.68 9.85 8.82
C PHE A 42 -5.58 10.39 9.92
N LEU A 43 -6.81 10.72 9.52
CA LEU A 43 -7.84 11.18 10.45
C LEU A 43 -8.16 10.09 11.48
N LYS A 44 -8.40 10.49 12.74
CA LYS A 44 -8.76 9.56 13.83
C LYS A 44 -10.12 8.88 13.61
N GLU A 45 -11.02 9.53 12.89
CA GLU A 45 -12.40 9.09 12.65
C GLU A 45 -12.79 9.37 11.20
N ASN A 46 -13.78 8.63 10.69
CA ASN A 46 -14.28 8.75 9.31
C ASN A 46 -13.18 8.57 8.25
N ILE A 47 -12.24 7.66 8.50
CA ILE A 47 -11.19 7.26 7.58
C ILE A 47 -11.53 5.92 6.94
N TYR A 48 -11.34 5.81 5.63
CA TYR A 48 -11.68 4.62 4.86
C TYR A 48 -10.53 4.25 3.94
N ALA A 49 -10.29 2.94 3.79
CA ALA A 49 -9.33 2.41 2.84
C ALA A 49 -10.02 1.98 1.55
N TYR A 50 -9.46 2.37 0.40
CA TYR A 50 -9.84 1.82 -0.89
C TYR A 50 -8.81 0.77 -1.32
N LYS A 51 -9.27 -0.46 -1.56
CA LYS A 51 -8.39 -1.54 -1.96
C LYS A 51 -8.15 -1.49 -3.46
N MET A 52 -6.92 -1.15 -3.86
CA MET A 52 -6.45 -1.25 -5.24
C MET A 52 -5.87 -2.64 -5.52
N ASP A 53 -5.91 -3.08 -6.78
CA ASP A 53 -5.20 -4.28 -7.20
C ASP A 53 -3.68 -4.04 -7.24
N ARG A 54 -2.91 -5.13 -7.28
CA ARG A 54 -1.44 -5.04 -7.21
C ARG A 54 -0.82 -4.45 -8.47
N LYS A 55 -1.43 -4.61 -9.64
CA LYS A 55 -0.87 -4.11 -10.91
C LYS A 55 -0.96 -2.59 -10.96
N SER A 56 -2.05 -2.02 -10.44
CA SER A 56 -2.24 -0.57 -10.31
C SER A 56 -1.65 0.04 -9.03
N SER A 57 -0.90 -0.73 -8.23
CA SER A 57 -0.28 -0.27 -6.97
C SER A 57 1.25 -0.29 -6.99
N ILE A 58 1.85 -0.30 -8.19
CA ILE A 58 3.31 -0.24 -8.35
C ILE A 58 3.74 1.21 -8.12
N ASP A 59 4.67 1.41 -7.18
CA ASP A 59 5.38 2.66 -6.97
C ASP A 59 6.67 2.61 -7.79
N ILE A 60 7.02 3.71 -8.47
CA ILE A 60 8.16 3.74 -9.39
C ILE A 60 9.28 4.55 -8.73
N ASP A 61 10.20 3.86 -8.08
CA ASP A 61 11.40 4.43 -7.47
C ASP A 61 12.66 4.10 -8.30
N GLU A 62 12.69 2.93 -8.93
CA GLU A 62 13.83 2.43 -9.70
C GLU A 62 13.45 2.01 -11.15
N ASP A 63 14.46 1.87 -12.01
CA ASP A 63 14.31 1.45 -13.41
C ASP A 63 13.57 0.10 -13.56
N ILE A 64 13.73 -0.80 -12.59
CA ILE A 64 13.06 -2.10 -12.62
C ILE A 64 11.55 -1.96 -12.38
N ASP A 65 11.13 -1.02 -11.54
CA ASP A 65 9.70 -0.77 -11.26
C ASP A 65 9.01 -0.25 -12.51
N PHE A 66 9.64 0.69 -13.22
CA PHE A 66 9.13 1.21 -14.48
C PHE A 66 8.96 0.11 -15.54
N LYS A 67 9.94 -0.79 -15.68
CA LYS A 67 9.87 -1.92 -16.61
C LYS A 67 8.73 -2.88 -16.26
N ILE A 68 8.54 -3.17 -14.97
CA ILE A 68 7.45 -4.02 -14.49
C ILE A 68 6.10 -3.34 -14.72
N ALA A 69 5.96 -2.05 -14.37
CA ALA A 69 4.74 -1.29 -14.60
C ALA A 69 4.36 -1.27 -16.09
N SER A 70 5.32 -1.00 -16.97
CA SER A 70 5.13 -1.00 -18.43
C SER A 70 4.69 -2.35 -18.98
N LEU A 71 5.15 -3.46 -18.37
CA LEU A 71 4.72 -4.80 -18.77
C LEU A 71 3.29 -5.11 -18.30
N LEU A 72 2.92 -4.67 -17.09
CA LEU A 72 1.62 -4.99 -16.47
C LEU A 72 0.49 -4.08 -16.91
N ILE A 73 0.82 -2.86 -17.32
CA ILE A 73 -0.10 -1.87 -17.88
C ILE A 73 0.22 -1.80 -19.37
N PRO A 74 -0.33 -2.74 -20.18
CA PRO A 74 -0.13 -2.66 -21.63
C PRO A 74 -0.64 -1.31 -22.11
N ASP A 75 0.12 -0.69 -23.00
CA ASP A 75 -0.11 0.65 -23.50
C ASP A 75 -1.60 0.92 -23.71
N VAL A 76 -2.08 2.03 -23.13
CA VAL A 76 -3.36 2.61 -23.52
C VAL A 76 -3.15 3.29 -24.88
N TYR A 77 -2.78 2.53 -25.90
CA TYR A 77 -2.69 2.94 -27.31
C TYR A 77 -2.87 1.74 -28.24
#